data_AF-A0A7V7D0A0-F1
#
_entry.id   AF-A0A7V7D0A0-F1
#
_cell.length_a   1.000
_cell.length_b   1.000
_cell.length_c   1.000
_cell.angle_alpha   90.00
_cell.angle_beta   90.00
_cell.angle_gamma   90.00
#
_symmetry.space_group_name_H-M   'P 1'
#
loop_
_entity.id
_entity.type
_entity.pdbx_description
1 polymer ?
#
loop_
_entity_poly.entity_id
_entity_poly.type
_entity_poly.pdbx_seq_one_letter_code
_entity_poly.pdbx_strand_id
1 'polypeptide(L)'
;MNRNWCPEWIGIGVRNGAEYAFEDFLQKIDLKILGVTKDKWKASTNALKAVFHRIWIGYCHRHCLKKFRDALLKYQKQSKCTDQEVTRLYKKLKEVLKTSTSKVNLEIKLKTLDDGAFSNPYTKKEIGRVKRKYHSLYRP
;
A
#
# COMPACT_ATOMS: atom_id res chain seq x y z
N MET A 1 8.18 -13.84 11.10
CA MET A 1 8.48 -12.60 10.34
C MET A 1 7.33 -11.62 10.46
N ASN A 2 7.59 -10.43 11.03
CA ASN A 2 6.62 -9.38 11.28
C ASN A 2 6.31 -8.63 9.96
N ARG A 3 5.04 -8.62 9.51
CA ARG A 3 4.61 -8.30 8.13
C ARG A 3 4.23 -6.82 7.88
N ASN A 4 4.73 -5.89 8.69
CA ASN A 4 4.36 -4.46 8.63
C ASN A 4 5.43 -3.57 7.98
N TRP A 5 5.91 -3.93 6.79
CA TRP A 5 6.90 -3.12 6.05
C TRP A 5 6.21 -2.27 4.99
N CYS A 6 5.69 -1.13 5.42
CA CYS A 6 5.48 0.02 4.55
C CYS A 6 6.03 1.24 5.29
N PRO A 7 7.36 1.45 5.31
CA PRO A 7 7.93 2.63 5.94
C PRO A 7 7.49 3.84 5.10
N GLU A 8 6.87 4.84 5.74
CA GLU A 8 6.46 6.05 5.03
C GLU A 8 7.68 6.85 4.52
N TRP A 9 8.89 6.61 5.06
CA TRP A 9 10.19 7.04 4.52
C TRP A 9 11.32 6.11 5.01
N ILE A 10 12.23 5.65 4.14
CA ILE A 10 13.59 5.28 4.56
C ILE A 10 14.43 6.54 4.32
N GLY A 11 14.53 7.40 5.33
CA GLY A 11 15.49 8.49 5.34
C GLY A 11 16.78 8.02 5.98
N ILE A 12 17.87 7.95 5.21
CA ILE A 12 19.20 7.75 5.77
C ILE A 12 19.67 9.12 6.27
N GLY A 13 19.61 9.34 7.58
CA GLY A 13 20.18 10.53 8.21
C GLY A 13 21.65 10.30 8.52
N VAL A 14 22.55 10.97 7.79
CA VAL A 14 23.98 10.97 8.10
C VAL A 14 24.23 12.03 9.18
N ARG A 15 24.66 11.62 10.37
CA ARG A 15 25.23 12.55 11.36
C ARG A 15 26.71 12.71 11.02
N ASN A 16 27.09 13.90 10.56
CA ASN A 16 28.47 14.23 10.20
C ASN A 16 29.38 14.09 11.42
N GLY A 17 30.24 13.08 11.39
CA GLY A 17 31.33 12.87 12.35
C GLY A 17 32.60 12.29 11.73
N ALA A 18 32.66 12.09 10.42
CA ALA A 18 33.87 11.65 9.73
C ALA A 18 33.82 12.06 8.24
N GLU A 19 34.92 12.59 7.74
CA GLU A 19 35.18 12.91 6.33
C GLU A 19 35.29 11.62 5.49
N TYR A 20 34.16 10.94 5.27
CA TYR A 20 34.08 9.93 4.22
C TYR A 20 33.16 10.45 3.12
N ALA A 21 33.64 10.37 1.88
CA ALA A 21 32.81 10.62 0.72
C ALA A 21 31.63 9.62 0.76
N PHE A 22 30.42 10.08 0.44
CA PHE A 22 29.22 9.22 0.45
C PHE A 22 29.38 8.02 -0.49
N GLU A 23 30.21 8.20 -1.52
CA GLU A 23 30.67 7.21 -2.48
C GLU A 23 31.42 6.04 -1.82
N ASP A 24 32.30 6.30 -0.86
CA ASP A 24 33.03 5.27 -0.10
C ASP A 24 32.11 4.49 0.83
N PHE A 25 31.04 5.15 1.31
CA PHE A 25 29.99 4.50 2.09
C PHE A 25 29.13 3.59 1.22
N LEU A 26 28.77 4.01 -0.01
CA LEU A 26 28.02 3.18 -0.95
C LEU A 26 28.77 1.90 -1.34
N GLN A 27 30.11 1.97 -1.48
CA GLN A 27 30.94 0.78 -1.76
C GLN A 27 30.96 -0.25 -0.62
N LYS A 28 30.58 0.16 0.59
CA LYS A 28 30.57 -0.71 1.79
C LYS A 28 29.18 -1.28 2.10
N ILE A 29 28.13 -0.85 1.39
CA ILE A 29 26.77 -1.33 1.63
C ILE A 29 26.39 -2.39 0.59
N ASP A 30 26.14 -3.61 1.06
CA ASP A 30 25.42 -4.61 0.28
C ASP A 30 23.90 -4.41 0.44
N LEU A 31 23.22 -4.01 -0.64
CA LEU A 31 21.78 -3.80 -0.65
C LEU A 31 21.06 -5.09 -1.04
N LYS A 32 20.69 -5.88 -0.04
CA LYS A 32 19.81 -7.03 -0.25
C LYS A 32 18.35 -6.58 -0.40
N ILE A 33 17.82 -6.62 -1.62
CA ILE A 33 16.42 -6.32 -1.88
C ILE A 33 15.54 -7.50 -1.44
N LEU A 34 14.91 -7.37 -0.27
CA LEU A 34 14.01 -8.38 0.30
C LEU A 34 12.61 -8.35 -0.33
N GLY A 35 12.18 -7.18 -0.80
CA GLY A 35 10.88 -7.03 -1.41
C GLY A 35 10.60 -5.66 -1.98
N VAL A 36 9.58 -5.59 -2.82
CA VAL A 36 9.12 -4.38 -3.49
C VAL A 36 7.61 -4.29 -3.40
N THR A 37 7.07 -3.07 -3.28
CA THR A 37 5.64 -2.83 -3.42
C THR A 37 5.36 -2.14 -4.74
N LYS A 38 4.41 -2.67 -5.52
CA LYS A 38 4.07 -2.10 -6.82
C LYS A 38 2.58 -2.17 -7.10
N ASP A 39 2.16 -1.44 -8.13
CA ASP A 39 0.85 -1.62 -8.72
C ASP A 39 0.80 -2.93 -9.52
N LYS A 40 -0.39 -3.53 -9.65
CA LYS A 40 -0.56 -4.83 -10.32
C LYS A 40 -0.40 -4.69 -11.84
N TRP A 41 0.83 -4.90 -12.32
CA TRP A 41 1.21 -4.92 -13.73
C TRP A 41 2.11 -6.14 -13.99
N LYS A 42 1.59 -7.09 -14.78
CA LYS A 42 2.16 -8.44 -14.96
C LYS A 42 3.57 -8.42 -15.54
N ALA A 43 3.81 -7.60 -16.57
CA ALA A 43 5.13 -7.48 -17.21
C ALA A 43 6.20 -7.08 -16.19
N SER A 44 5.93 -6.07 -15.37
CA SER A 44 6.83 -5.65 -14.28
C SER A 44 7.01 -6.72 -13.20
N THR A 45 5.98 -7.50 -12.85
CA THR A 45 6.14 -8.64 -11.93
C THR A 45 7.07 -9.70 -12.52
N ASN A 46 6.93 -10.02 -13.79
CA ASN A 46 7.76 -11.02 -14.47
C ASN A 46 9.22 -10.55 -14.55
N ALA A 47 9.45 -9.28 -14.93
CA ALA A 47 10.79 -8.70 -14.96
C ALA A 47 11.46 -8.74 -13.58
N LEU A 48 10.74 -8.37 -12.51
CA LEU A 48 11.26 -8.44 -11.14
C LEU A 48 11.59 -9.87 -10.70
N LYS A 49 10.75 -10.85 -11.05
CA LYS A 49 11.01 -12.26 -10.75
C LYS A 49 12.18 -12.84 -11.55
N ALA A 50 12.46 -12.32 -12.75
CA ALA A 50 13.57 -12.75 -13.59
C ALA A 50 14.93 -12.26 -13.05
N VAL A 51 14.97 -11.06 -12.44
CA VAL A 51 16.20 -10.46 -11.91
C VAL A 51 16.43 -10.86 -10.45
N PHE A 52 15.38 -10.89 -9.62
CA PHE A 52 15.50 -11.11 -8.18
C PHE A 52 14.87 -12.44 -7.77
N HIS A 53 15.73 -13.41 -7.46
CA HIS A 53 15.31 -14.71 -6.97
C HIS A 53 14.72 -14.57 -5.55
N ARG A 54 13.52 -15.12 -5.31
CA ARG A 54 12.78 -15.07 -4.03
C ARG A 54 12.37 -13.67 -3.54
N ILE A 55 12.32 -12.66 -4.41
CA ILE A 55 11.84 -11.32 -4.02
C ILE A 55 10.35 -11.36 -3.60
N TRP A 56 10.04 -10.71 -2.47
CA TRP A 56 8.65 -10.48 -2.08
C TRP A 56 8.04 -9.34 -2.91
N ILE A 57 6.91 -9.56 -3.56
CA ILE A 57 6.22 -8.51 -4.35
C ILE A 57 4.87 -8.21 -3.70
N GLY A 58 4.76 -7.06 -3.05
CA GLY A 58 3.57 -6.59 -2.35
C GLY A 58 2.71 -5.63 -3.17
N TYR A 59 1.46 -5.45 -2.72
CA TYR A 59 0.56 -4.43 -3.27
C TYR A 59 0.94 -3.06 -2.70
N CYS A 60 1.10 -2.07 -3.57
CA CYS A 60 1.35 -0.71 -3.11
C CYS A 60 0.10 -0.07 -2.47
N HIS A 61 0.14 0.10 -1.14
CA HIS A 61 -0.93 0.77 -0.38
C HIS A 61 -1.09 2.23 -0.79
N ARG A 62 0.00 2.92 -1.12
CA ARG A 62 -0.02 4.32 -1.57
C ARG A 62 -0.90 4.50 -2.82
N HIS A 63 -0.71 3.66 -3.84
CA HIS A 63 -1.53 3.70 -5.05
C HIS A 63 -2.98 3.29 -4.79
N CYS A 64 -3.20 2.34 -3.87
CA CYS A 64 -4.53 1.95 -3.43
C CYS A 64 -5.28 3.13 -2.79
N LEU A 65 -4.64 3.80 -1.84
CA LEU A 65 -5.22 4.92 -1.11
C LEU A 65 -5.46 6.12 -2.01
N LYS A 66 -4.58 6.39 -2.99
CA LYS A 66 -4.83 7.43 -4.01
C LYS A 66 -6.11 7.15 -4.80
N LYS A 67 -6.25 5.94 -5.36
CA LYS A 67 -7.44 5.54 -6.12
C LYS A 67 -8.71 5.59 -5.27
N PHE A 68 -8.60 5.23 -3.99
CA PHE A 68 -9.71 5.32 -3.05
C PHE A 68 -10.09 6.78 -2.75
N ARG A 69 -9.10 7.67 -2.56
CA ARG A 69 -9.35 9.11 -2.41
C ARG A 69 -10.07 9.68 -3.63
N ASP A 70 -9.65 9.31 -4.84
CA ASP A 70 -10.31 9.74 -6.07
C ASP A 70 -11.78 9.25 -6.13
N ALA A 71 -12.06 8.03 -5.65
CA ALA A 71 -13.43 7.51 -5.54
C ALA A 71 -14.26 8.25 -4.48
N LEU A 72 -13.65 8.63 -3.35
CA LEU A 72 -14.32 9.44 -2.32
C LEU A 72 -14.65 10.84 -2.82
N LEU A 73 -13.78 11.48 -3.61
CA LEU A 73 -14.08 12.78 -4.22
C LEU A 73 -15.25 12.69 -5.21
N LYS A 74 -15.40 11.58 -5.92
CA LYS A 74 -16.58 11.32 -6.77
C LYS A 74 -17.84 11.12 -5.94
N TYR A 75 -17.73 10.36 -4.85
CA TYR A 75 -18.83 10.20 -3.89
C TYR A 75 -19.25 11.54 -3.30
N GLN A 76 -18.29 12.37 -2.87
CA GLN A 76 -18.54 13.69 -2.29
C GLN A 76 -19.35 14.60 -3.23
N LYS A 77 -19.01 14.61 -4.52
CA LYS A 77 -19.77 15.37 -5.53
C LYS A 77 -21.23 14.89 -5.65
N GLN A 78 -21.48 13.60 -5.45
CA GLN A 78 -22.82 13.01 -5.53
C GLN A 78 -23.63 13.21 -4.24
N SER A 79 -23.03 12.98 -3.08
CA SER A 79 -23.69 13.00 -1.77
C SER A 79 -23.67 14.37 -1.10
N LYS A 80 -22.91 15.33 -1.66
CA LYS A 80 -22.64 16.66 -1.06
C LYS A 80 -22.10 16.57 0.37
N CYS A 81 -21.38 15.49 0.71
CA CYS A 81 -20.80 15.33 2.04
C CYS A 81 -19.62 16.28 2.26
N THR A 82 -19.25 16.48 3.52
CA THR A 82 -18.17 17.40 3.90
C THR A 82 -16.78 16.82 3.63
N ASP A 83 -15.76 17.68 3.54
CA ASP A 83 -14.36 17.24 3.44
C ASP A 83 -13.89 16.44 4.66
N GLN A 84 -14.47 16.75 5.84
CA GLN A 84 -14.23 16.01 7.07
C GLN A 84 -14.70 14.57 6.94
N GLU A 85 -15.85 14.36 6.31
CA GLU A 85 -16.41 13.04 6.08
C GLU A 85 -15.55 12.22 5.10
N VAL A 86 -15.11 12.84 4.00
CA VAL A 86 -14.14 12.23 3.07
C VAL A 86 -12.85 11.83 3.79
N THR A 87 -12.33 12.70 4.64
CA THR A 87 -11.11 12.44 5.42
C THR A 87 -11.30 11.29 6.40
N ARG A 88 -12.45 11.23 7.08
CA ARG A 88 -12.82 10.15 8.00
C ARG A 88 -12.88 8.80 7.28
N LEU A 89 -13.56 8.73 6.14
CA LEU A 89 -13.67 7.52 5.32
C LEU A 89 -12.32 7.06 4.79
N TYR A 90 -11.48 8.00 4.34
CA TYR A 90 -10.11 7.71 3.92
C TYR A 90 -9.28 7.11 5.06
N LYS A 91 -9.34 7.71 6.26
CA LYS A 91 -8.63 7.21 7.44
C LYS A 91 -9.08 5.81 7.83
N LYS A 92 -10.40 5.52 7.81
CA LYS A 92 -10.93 4.17 8.06
C LYS A 92 -10.28 3.12 7.15
N LEU A 93 -10.22 3.35 5.83
CA LEU A 93 -9.58 2.40 4.93
C LEU A 93 -8.05 2.33 5.13
N LYS A 94 -7.39 3.47 5.39
CA LYS A 94 -5.95 3.51 5.69
C LYS A 94 -5.62 2.63 6.90
N GLU A 95 -6.39 2.72 7.97
CA GLU A 95 -6.19 1.91 9.17
C GLU A 95 -6.45 0.42 8.92
N VAL A 96 -7.48 0.08 8.12
CA VAL A 96 -7.70 -1.30 7.70
C VAL A 96 -6.47 -1.85 6.96
N LEU A 97 -5.94 -1.12 5.97
CA LEU A 97 -4.75 -1.58 5.24
C LEU A 97 -3.50 -1.69 6.12
N LYS A 98 -3.29 -0.73 7.03
CA LYS A 98 -2.14 -0.70 7.95
C LYS A 98 -2.15 -1.85 8.95
N THR A 99 -3.33 -2.18 9.48
CA THR A 99 -3.47 -3.16 10.56
C THR A 99 -3.75 -4.58 10.05
N SER A 100 -3.90 -4.77 8.74
CA SER A 100 -4.20 -6.07 8.15
C SER A 100 -2.94 -6.88 7.90
N THR A 101 -2.68 -7.85 8.77
CA THR A 101 -1.49 -8.73 8.71
C THR A 101 -1.69 -9.98 7.85
N SER A 102 -2.94 -10.26 7.44
CA SER A 102 -3.30 -11.40 6.60
C SER A 102 -4.50 -11.09 5.70
N LYS A 103 -4.70 -11.89 4.64
CA LYS A 103 -5.86 -11.80 3.74
C LYS A 103 -7.18 -11.92 4.50
N VAL A 104 -7.29 -12.93 5.36
CA VAL A 104 -8.51 -13.19 6.13
C VAL A 104 -8.80 -12.02 7.08
N ASN A 105 -7.77 -11.49 7.76
CA ASN A 105 -7.91 -10.33 8.62
C ASN A 105 -8.37 -9.09 7.83
N LEU A 106 -7.81 -8.86 6.65
CA LEU A 106 -8.23 -7.77 5.76
C LEU A 106 -9.69 -7.93 5.34
N GLU A 107 -10.10 -9.12 4.90
CA GLU A 107 -11.46 -9.36 4.45
C GLU A 107 -12.50 -9.15 5.55
N ILE A 108 -12.21 -9.59 6.78
CA ILE A 108 -13.04 -9.35 7.95
C ILE A 108 -13.13 -7.84 8.22
N LYS A 109 -11.99 -7.14 8.31
CA LYS A 109 -11.96 -5.70 8.57
C LYS A 109 -12.64 -4.86 7.49
N LEU A 110 -12.59 -5.29 6.23
CA LEU A 110 -13.31 -4.66 5.14
C LEU A 110 -14.82 -4.92 5.19
N LYS A 111 -15.27 -6.03 5.80
CA LYS A 111 -16.69 -6.32 6.02
C LYS A 111 -17.25 -5.53 7.20
N THR A 112 -16.43 -5.23 8.21
CA THR A 112 -16.83 -4.40 9.36
C THR A 112 -16.84 -2.90 9.06
N LEU A 113 -16.56 -2.48 7.82
CA LEU A 113 -16.73 -1.10 7.38
C LEU A 113 -18.23 -0.81 7.22
N ASP A 114 -18.88 -0.54 8.36
CA ASP A 114 -20.31 -0.21 8.43
C ASP A 114 -20.51 1.30 8.18
N ASP A 115 -20.51 1.67 6.90
CA ASP A 115 -20.77 3.03 6.48
C ASP A 115 -21.44 3.01 5.10
N GLY A 116 -22.57 3.71 4.96
CA GLY A 116 -23.29 3.80 3.68
C GLY A 116 -22.39 4.30 2.55
N ALA A 117 -21.38 5.13 2.87
CA ALA A 117 -20.41 5.60 1.91
C ALA A 117 -19.55 4.49 1.29
N PHE A 118 -19.32 3.36 1.97
CA PHE A 118 -18.57 2.21 1.42
C PHE A 118 -19.44 1.32 0.51
N SER A 119 -20.76 1.47 0.56
CA SER A 119 -21.72 0.78 -0.31
C SER A 119 -21.99 1.52 -1.62
N ASN A 120 -21.58 2.80 -1.73
CA ASN A 120 -21.71 3.58 -2.95
C ASN A 120 -20.94 2.94 -4.14
N PRO A 121 -21.45 3.00 -5.39
CA PRO A 121 -20.81 2.37 -6.54
C PRO A 121 -19.33 2.72 -6.75
N TYR A 122 -18.91 3.98 -6.48
CA TYR A 122 -17.53 4.42 -6.66
C TYR A 122 -16.58 3.77 -5.66
N THR A 123 -16.93 3.82 -4.38
CA THR A 123 -16.14 3.31 -3.27
C THR A 123 -16.20 1.78 -3.20
N LYS A 124 -17.37 1.18 -3.43
CA LYS A 124 -17.58 -0.28 -3.50
C LYS A 124 -16.71 -0.93 -4.57
N LYS A 125 -16.55 -0.28 -5.73
CA LYS A 125 -15.65 -0.73 -6.79
C LYS A 125 -14.20 -0.80 -6.32
N GLU A 126 -13.74 0.22 -5.61
CA GLU A 126 -12.37 0.26 -5.09
C GLU A 126 -12.16 -0.72 -3.93
N ILE A 127 -13.10 -0.87 -2.99
CA ILE A 127 -13.05 -1.92 -1.95
C ILE A 127 -12.99 -3.32 -2.59
N GLY A 128 -13.80 -3.55 -3.62
CA GLY A 128 -13.75 -4.80 -4.39
C GLY A 128 -12.41 -5.02 -5.08
N ARG A 129 -11.77 -3.94 -5.57
CA ARG A 129 -10.39 -4.00 -6.11
C ARG A 129 -9.38 -4.35 -5.02
N VAL A 130 -9.49 -3.80 -3.81
CA VAL A 130 -8.62 -4.16 -2.68
C VAL A 130 -8.72 -5.66 -2.39
N LYS A 131 -9.95 -6.18 -2.22
CA LYS A 131 -10.20 -7.61 -1.97
C LYS A 131 -9.58 -8.50 -3.05
N ARG A 132 -9.82 -8.19 -4.33
CA ARG A 132 -9.29 -8.98 -5.46
C ARG A 132 -7.77 -8.89 -5.61
N LYS A 133 -7.16 -7.75 -5.32
CA LYS A 133 -5.72 -7.57 -5.53
C LYS A 133 -4.89 -8.19 -4.41
N TYR A 134 -5.38 -8.14 -3.17
CA TYR A 134 -4.79 -8.89 -2.06
C TYR A 134 -4.83 -10.41 -2.28
N HIS A 135 -5.79 -10.91 -3.07
CA HIS A 135 -5.90 -12.32 -3.45
C HIS A 135 -4.72 -12.85 -4.28
N SER A 136 -4.00 -11.99 -5.02
CA SER A 136 -3.05 -12.42 -6.07
C SER A 136 -1.56 -12.25 -5.76
N LEU A 137 -1.22 -11.77 -4.57
CA LEU A 137 0.18 -11.44 -4.20
C LEU A 137 0.80 -12.44 -3.22
N TYR A 138 0.05 -13.46 -2.82
CA TYR A 138 0.45 -14.47 -1.84
C TYR A 138 0.48 -15.90 -2.40
N ARG A 139 0.52 -16.07 -3.72
CA ARG A 139 0.84 -17.38 -4.29
C ARG A 139 2.32 -17.39 -4.69
N PRO A 140 3.17 -18.22 -4.05
CA PRO A 140 4.50 -18.49 -4.57
C PRO A 140 4.42 -18.93 -6.05
#